data_AF-A0AAW1S8S1-F1
#
_entry.id   AF-A0AAW1S8S1-F1
#
_cell.length_a   1.000
_cell.length_b   1.000
_cell.length_c   1.000
_cell.angle_alpha   90.00
_cell.angle_beta   90.00
_cell.angle_gamma   90.00
#
_symmetry.space_group_name_H-M   'P 1'
#
loop_
_entity.id
_entity.type
_entity.pdbx_description
1 polymer ?
#
loop_
_entity_poly.entity_id
_entity_poly.type
_entity_poly.pdbx_seq_one_letter_code
_entity_poly.pdbx_strand_id
1 'polypeptide(L)' 'MYACQIYQAATEAMPGLEKDISKGAFTPLRQWLNKNIHEIGCLYPSSDELLMAATGKPLDPKVFLEYITSKFSKLYQV' A
#
# COMPACT_ATOMS: atom_id res chain seq x y z
N MET A 1 -8.87 -1.01 -3.74
CA MET A 1 -8.95 -0.36 -2.41
C MET A 1 -7.81 -0.83 -1.51
N TYR A 2 -7.81 -2.07 -1.00
CA TYR A 2 -6.73 -2.62 -0.15
C TYR A 2 -5.32 -2.33 -0.67
N ALA A 3 -5.04 -2.66 -1.94
CA ALA A 3 -3.73 -2.45 -2.54
C ALA A 3 -3.25 -0.98 -2.47
N CYS A 4 -4.16 -0.01 -2.63
CA CYS A 4 -3.80 1.41 -2.57
C CYS A 4 -3.42 1.84 -1.16
N GLN A 5 -4.18 1.40 -0.15
CA GLN A 5 -3.89 1.71 1.24
C GLN A 5 -2.64 0.99 1.76
N ILE A 6 -2.45 -0.27 1.36
CA ILE A 6 -1.22 -1.03 1.65
C ILE A 6 -0.01 -0.36 0.99
N TYR A 7 -0.13 0.07 -0.27
CA TYR A 7 0.95 0.77 -0.97
C TYR A 7 1.25 2.14 -0.35
N GLN A 8 0.23 2.88 0.08
CA GLN A 8 0.40 4.14 0.80
C GLN A 8 1.20 3.94 2.09
N ALA A 9 0.81 2.96 2.91
CA ALA A 9 1.53 2.63 4.15
C ALA A 9 2.97 2.17 3.88
N ALA A 10 3.20 1.37 2.83
CA ALA A 10 4.55 0.98 2.42
C ALA A 10 5.40 2.19 1.99
N THR A 11 4.79 3.16 1.30
CA THR A 11 5.47 4.39 0.85
C THR A 11 5.78 5.31 2.04
N GLU A 12 4.88 5.42 3.01
CA GLU A 12 5.10 6.16 4.27
C GLU A 12 6.22 5.53 5.11
N ALA A 13 6.26 4.20 5.19
CA ALA A 13 7.32 3.47 5.89
C ALA A 13 8.68 3.53 5.18
N MET A 14 8.68 3.73 3.86
CA MET A 14 9.88 3.74 3.02
C MET A 14 9.84 4.92 2.02
N PRO A 15 10.26 6.14 2.42
CA PRO A 15 10.22 7.32 1.55
C PRO A 15 11.01 7.19 0.23
N GLY A 16 11.95 6.23 0.14
CA GLY A 16 12.73 5.93 -1.08
C GLY A 16 12.07 4.96 -2.05
N LEU A 17 10.90 4.41 -1.71
CA LEU A 17 10.28 3.28 -2.40
C LEU A 17 10.06 3.53 -3.90
N GLU A 18 9.54 4.70 -4.28
CA GLU A 18 9.29 5.03 -5.68
C GLU A 18 10.58 5.09 -6.51
N LYS A 19 11.67 5.56 -5.90
CA LYS A 19 12.99 5.63 -6.54
C LYS A 19 13.58 4.24 -6.74
N ASP A 20 13.39 3.35 -5.77
CA ASP A 20 13.84 1.97 -5.85
C ASP A 20 13.05 1.20 -6.91
N ILE A 21 11.73 1.37 -6.95
CA ILE A 21 10.86 0.82 -8.00
C ILE A 21 11.29 1.29 -9.39
N SER A 22 11.61 2.58 -9.54
CA SER A 22 12.07 3.16 -10.81
C SER A 22 13.39 2.55 -11.30
N LYS A 23 14.21 2.00 -10.39
CA LYS A 23 15.45 1.29 -10.70
C LYS A 23 15.28 -0.23 -10.85
N GLY A 24 14.04 -0.73 -10.73
CA GLY A 24 13.75 -2.17 -10.72
C GLY A 24 14.09 -2.87 -9.39
N ALA A 25 14.36 -2.12 -8.33
CA ALA A 25 14.66 -2.66 -7.00
C ALA A 25 13.36 -2.87 -6.20
N PHE A 26 12.77 -4.05 -6.31
CA PHE A 26 11.53 -4.41 -5.60
C PHE A 26 11.74 -5.13 -4.27
N THR A 27 12.98 -5.49 -3.95
CA THR A 27 13.32 -6.24 -2.72
C THR A 27 12.80 -5.56 -1.45
N PRO A 28 12.96 -4.23 -1.25
CA PRO A 28 12.45 -3.57 -0.04
C PRO A 28 10.93 -3.68 0.08
N LEU A 29 10.20 -3.47 -1.02
CA LEU A 29 8.74 -3.61 -1.05
C LEU A 29 8.30 -5.03 -0.70
N ARG A 30 8.94 -6.03 -1.31
CA ARG A 30 8.62 -7.44 -1.07
C ARG A 30 8.88 -7.84 0.37
N GLN A 31 9.97 -7.38 0.97
CA GLN A 31 10.29 -7.64 2.38
C GLN A 31 9.26 -7.01 3.31
N TRP A 32 8.86 -5.76 3.02
CA TRP A 32 7.82 -5.09 3.79
C TRP A 32 6.47 -5.83 3.69
N LEU A 33 6.06 -6.24 2.49
CA LEU A 33 4.83 -7.01 2.30
C LEU A 33 4.89 -8.38 2.97
N ASN A 34 6.04 -9.06 2.92
CA ASN A 34 6.21 -10.33 3.62
C ASN A 34 5.99 -10.16 5.12
N LYS A 35 6.68 -9.20 5.74
CA LYS A 35 6.63 -9.00 7.20
C LYS A 35 5.25 -8.54 7.69
N ASN A 36 4.59 -7.66 6.94
CA ASN A 36 3.35 -7.02 7.40
C ASN A 36 2.08 -7.69 6.88
N ILE A 37 2.16 -8.57 5.87
CA ILE A 37 0.99 -9.20 5.25
C ILE A 37 1.20 -10.71 5.07
N HIS A 38 2.21 -11.14 4.30
CA HIS A 38 2.27 -12.54 3.85
C HIS A 38 2.65 -13.53 4.96
N GLU A 39 3.55 -13.16 5.87
CA GLU A 39 3.99 -14.01 6.98
C GLU A 39 2.88 -14.23 8.01
N ILE A 40 1.97 -13.28 8.13
CA ILE A 40 0.83 -13.31 9.04
C ILE A 40 -0.22 -14.33 8.58
N GLY A 41 -0.40 -14.48 7.27
CA GLY A 41 -1.35 -15.42 6.69
C GLY A 41 -2.79 -15.18 7.20
N CYS A 42 -3.40 -16.21 7.77
CA CYS A 42 -4.77 -16.17 8.31
C CYS A 42 -4.80 -16.01 9.84
N LEU A 43 -3.77 -15.41 10.44
CA LEU A 43 -3.71 -15.24 11.89
C LEU A 43 -4.79 -14.27 12.41
N TYR A 44 -5.10 -13.23 11.64
CA TYR A 44 -6.18 -12.30 11.99
C TYR A 44 -7.56 -12.86 11.61
N PRO A 45 -8.57 -12.69 12.48
CA PRO A 45 -9.93 -13.16 12.23
C PRO A 45 -10.65 -12.37 11.12
N SER A 46 -10.16 -11.19 10.75
CA SER A 46 -10.72 -10.38 9.67
C SER A 46 -9.65 -9.65 8.87
N SER A 47 -9.95 -9.38 7.59
CA SER A 47 -9.09 -8.57 6.72
C SER A 47 -8.91 -7.14 7.21
N ASP A 48 -9.90 -6.60 7.92
CA ASP A 48 -9.83 -5.25 8.50
C ASP A 48 -8.82 -5.18 9.66
N GLU A 49 -8.74 -6.22 10.49
CA GLU A 49 -7.74 -6.30 11.56
C GLU A 49 -6.32 -6.44 11.00
N LEU A 50 -6.13 -7.27 9.97
CA LEU A 50 -4.86 -7.35 9.24
C LEU A 50 -4.48 -5.99 8.65
N LEU A 51 -5.43 -5.31 8.00
CA LEU A 51 -5.19 -4.02 7.39
C LEU A 51 -4.87 -2.94 8.43
N MET A 52 -5.58 -2.94 9.56
CA MET A 52 -5.33 -2.03 10.67
C MET A 52 -3.96 -2.28 11.31
N ALA A 53 -3.52 -3.53 11.42
CA ALA A 53 -2.18 -3.87 11.89
C ALA A 53 -1.08 -3.42 10.90
N ALA A 54 -1.29 -3.61 9.60
CA ALA A 54 -0.31 -3.27 8.58
C ALA A 54 -0.23 -1.77 8.22
N THR A 55 -1.36 -1.06 8.28
CA THR A 55 -1.49 0.33 7.81
C THR A 55 -1.80 1.33 8.93
N GLY A 56 -2.06 0.85 10.14
CA GLY A 56 -2.41 1.67 11.31
C GLY A 56 -3.81 2.29 11.25
N LYS A 57 -4.59 2.03 10.20
CA LYS A 57 -5.92 2.61 9.97
C LYS A 57 -6.89 1.57 9.40
N PRO A 58 -8.20 1.70 9.65
CA PRO A 58 -9.20 0.86 9.00
C PRO A 58 -9.24 1.12 7.49
N LEU A 59 -9.93 0.26 6.73
CA LEU A 59 -10.09 0.44 5.29
C LEU A 59 -10.78 1.78 4.97
N ASP A 60 -10.10 2.64 4.22
CA ASP A 60 -10.63 3.94 3.79
C ASP A 60 -10.79 4.00 2.25
N PRO A 61 -12.03 4.08 1.74
CA PRO A 61 -12.30 4.27 0.32
C PRO A 61 -11.65 5.51 -0.29
N LYS A 62 -11.43 6.56 0.51
CA LYS A 62 -10.86 7.84 0.04
C LYS A 62 -9.47 7.64 -0.53
N VAL A 63 -8.65 6.77 0.05
CA VAL A 63 -7.29 6.46 -0.44
C VAL A 63 -7.32 5.93 -1.87
N PHE A 64 -8.30 5.09 -2.19
CA PHE A 64 -8.47 4.57 -3.54
C PHE A 64 -8.96 5.64 -4.52
N LEU A 65 -9.91 6.47 -4.10
CA LEU A 65 -10.40 7.58 -4.92
C LEU A 65 -9.29 8.58 -5.21
N GLU A 66 -8.52 8.99 -4.20
CA GLU A 66 -7.37 9.88 -4.35
C GLU A 66 -6.33 9.32 -5.33
N TYR A 67 -6.01 8.03 -5.23
CA TYR A 67 -5.10 7.36 -6.17
C TYR A 67 -5.61 7.44 -7.62
N ILE A 68 -6.88 7.07 -7.85
CA ILE A 68 -7.46 7.09 -9.21
C ILE A 68 -7.56 8.52 -9.73
N THR A 69 -8.14 9.44 -8.96
CA THR A 69 -8.28 10.84 -9.37
C THR A 69 -6.91 11.44 -9.70
N SER A 70 -5.91 11.27 -8.83
CA SER A 70 -4.55 11.78 -9.11
C SER A 70 -3.94 11.17 -10.37
N LYS A 71 -4.08 9.85 -10.55
CA LYS A 71 -3.51 9.15 -11.71
C LYS A 71 -4.17 9.58 -13.02
N PHE A 72 -5.50 9.60 -13.05
CA PHE A 72 -6.24 9.90 -14.28
C PHE A 72 -6.25 11.40 -14.61
N SER A 73 -6.28 12.30 -13.62
CA SER A 73 -6.08 13.74 -13.87
C SER A 73 -4.71 14.03 -14.47
N LYS A 74 -3.64 13.37 -14.02
CA LYS A 74 -2.30 13.51 -14.64
C LYS A 74 -2.23 13.00 -16.07
N LEU A 75 -2.94 11.92 -16.39
CA LEU A 75 -2.91 11.30 -17.71
C LEU A 75 -3.81 12.02 -18.73
N TYR A 76 -4.98 12.48 -18.30
CA TYR A 76 -6.01 13.01 -19.18
C TYR A 76 -6.26 14.52 -19.03
N GLN A 77 -5.53 15.19 -18.13
CA GLN A 77 -5.66 16.63 -17.85
C GLN A 77 -7.10 17.05 -17.51
N VAL A 78 -7.82 16.17 -16.82
CA VAL A 78 -9.15 16.42 -16.26
C VAL A 78 -9.08 17.00 -14.86
#